data_AF-A0A0F9TPV2-F1
#
_entry.id   AF-A0A0F9TPV2-F1
#
_cell.length_a   1.000
_cell.length_b   1.000
_cell.length_c   1.000
_cell.angle_alpha   90.00
_cell.angle_beta   90.00
_cell.angle_gamma   90.00
#
_symmetry.space_group_name_H-M   'P 1'
#
loop_
_entity.id
_entity.type
_entity.pdbx_description
1 polymer ?
#
loop_
_entity_poly.entity_id
_entity_poly.type
_entity_poly.pdbx_seq_one_letter_code
_entity_poly.pdbx_strand_id
1 'polypeptide(L)'
;MSRFIKGCTSWNKGKSLSKEHRNNLSNSRKGFVMSKEQKENIRKSTIGKRKGNQIPNWKGDKVGYSALHIWVRKWKPKPNVCEECKINSPKEVANINGKYLRDISDYRWLCMSCHKRRDKIIKNIKHMW
;
A
#
# COMPACT_ATOMS: atom_id res chain seq x y z
N MET A 1 27.61 -34.85 3.96
CA MET A 1 26.53 -33.83 3.86
C MET A 1 26.51 -33.02 5.14
N SER A 2 26.95 -31.77 5.13
CA SER A 2 26.95 -30.92 6.33
C SER A 2 25.52 -30.46 6.67
N ARG A 3 25.13 -30.62 7.94
CA ARG A 3 23.82 -30.20 8.46
C ARG A 3 23.74 -28.67 8.50
N PHE A 4 22.64 -28.11 7.98
CA PHE A 4 22.30 -26.70 8.11
C PHE A 4 22.04 -26.33 9.58
N ILE A 5 22.86 -25.43 10.15
CA ILE A 5 22.70 -24.96 11.54
C ILE A 5 21.71 -23.79 11.55
N LYS A 6 20.50 -24.01 12.05
CA LYS A 6 19.54 -22.91 12.36
C LYS A 6 20.17 -22.03 13.44
N GLY A 7 20.36 -20.74 13.13
CA GLY A 7 20.87 -19.75 14.09
C GLY A 7 22.10 -18.96 13.64
N CYS A 8 22.65 -19.20 12.45
CA CYS A 8 23.74 -18.35 11.92
C CYS A 8 23.28 -16.91 11.78
N THR A 9 23.71 -16.09 12.74
CA THR A 9 23.62 -14.64 12.65
C THR A 9 24.57 -14.19 11.56
N SER A 10 24.06 -13.43 10.57
CA SER A 10 24.92 -12.88 9.52
C SER A 10 26.00 -12.01 10.16
N TRP A 11 27.23 -12.06 9.62
CA TRP A 11 28.40 -11.32 10.13
C TRP A 11 28.20 -9.79 10.22
N ASN A 12 27.16 -9.29 9.55
CA ASN A 12 26.76 -7.90 9.46
C ASN A 12 25.48 -7.56 10.24
N LYS A 13 24.86 -8.50 10.97
CA LYS A 13 23.65 -8.23 11.74
C LYS A 13 23.94 -7.17 12.80
N GLY A 14 23.17 -6.08 12.80
CA GLY A 14 23.34 -4.95 13.71
C GLY A 14 24.42 -3.94 13.30
N LYS A 15 25.21 -4.19 12.25
CA LYS A 15 26.18 -3.21 11.74
C LYS A 15 25.46 -2.19 10.87
N SER A 16 25.55 -0.91 11.24
CA SER A 16 25.11 0.20 10.40
C SER A 16 26.21 0.63 9.45
N LEU A 17 25.85 0.90 8.19
CA LEU A 17 26.79 1.48 7.23
C LEU A 17 27.27 2.86 7.70
N SER A 18 28.56 3.14 7.48
CA SER A 18 29.13 4.46 7.74
C SER A 18 28.38 5.52 6.91
N LYS A 19 28.41 6.77 7.38
CA LYS A 19 27.80 7.90 6.65
C LYS A 19 28.40 8.03 5.24
N GLU A 20 29.72 7.88 5.15
CA GLU A 20 30.45 7.91 3.88
C GLU A 20 29.99 6.80 2.92
N HIS A 21 29.89 5.55 3.40
CA HIS A 21 29.43 4.44 2.57
C HIS A 21 28.00 4.67 2.05
N ARG A 22 27.10 5.19 2.90
CA ARG A 22 25.74 5.56 2.49
C ARG A 22 25.75 6.66 1.43
N ASN A 23 26.61 7.67 1.58
CA ASN A 23 26.76 8.74 0.60
C ASN A 23 27.29 8.21 -0.74
N ASN A 24 28.27 7.31 -0.73
CA ASN A 24 28.82 6.72 -1.94
C ASN A 24 27.77 5.88 -2.71
N LEU A 25 26.96 5.10 -1.98
CA LEU A 25 25.82 4.38 -2.57
C LEU A 25 24.75 5.34 -3.14
N SER A 26 24.52 6.47 -2.47
CA SER A 26 23.57 7.48 -2.95
C SER A 26 24.09 8.16 -4.22
N ASN A 27 25.37 8.56 -4.24
CA ASN A 27 26.00 9.23 -5.36
C ASN A 27 26.08 8.33 -6.60
N SER A 28 26.41 7.05 -6.43
CA SER A 28 26.48 6.11 -7.56
C SER A 28 25.13 5.86 -8.24
N ARG A 29 24.02 6.00 -7.50
CA ARG A 29 22.65 5.89 -8.05
C ARG A 29 22.09 7.22 -8.56
N LYS A 30 22.73 8.35 -8.25
CA LYS A 30 22.22 9.67 -8.62
C LYS A 30 22.24 9.82 -10.14
N GLY A 31 21.06 10.07 -10.73
CA GLY A 31 20.90 10.21 -12.17
C GLY A 31 20.89 8.89 -12.95
N PHE A 32 20.96 7.74 -12.29
CA PHE A 32 20.87 6.45 -12.96
C PHE A 32 19.46 6.24 -13.53
N VAL A 33 19.38 6.06 -14.85
CA VAL A 33 18.15 5.69 -15.55
C VAL A 33 18.33 4.31 -16.17
N MET A 34 17.48 3.38 -15.75
CA MET A 34 17.50 2.01 -16.27
C MET A 34 17.22 1.97 -17.78
N SER A 35 17.95 1.12 -18.52
CA SER A 35 17.81 1.02 -19.97
C SER A 35 16.41 0.52 -20.37
N LYS A 36 16.01 0.82 -21.61
CA LYS A 36 14.72 0.35 -22.14
C LYS A 36 14.65 -1.18 -22.17
N GLU A 37 15.75 -1.83 -22.53
CA GLU A 37 15.86 -3.28 -22.58
C GLU A 37 15.73 -3.91 -21.19
N GLN A 38 16.43 -3.37 -20.18
CA GLN A 38 16.32 -3.85 -18.81
C GLN A 38 14.89 -3.72 -18.26
N LYS A 39 14.21 -2.61 -18.56
CA LYS A 39 12.78 -2.42 -18.22
C LYS A 39 11.90 -3.50 -18.85
N GLU A 40 12.13 -3.80 -20.13
CA GLU A 40 11.35 -4.81 -20.85
C GLU A 40 11.62 -6.23 -20.33
N ASN A 41 12.87 -6.58 -20.04
CA ASN A 41 13.21 -7.89 -19.48
C ASN A 41 12.57 -8.11 -18.11
N ILE A 42 12.57 -7.09 -17.24
CA ILE A 42 11.85 -7.14 -15.96
C ILE A 42 10.35 -7.34 -16.20
N ARG A 43 9.75 -6.59 -17.13
CA ARG A 43 8.32 -6.73 -17.49
C ARG A 43 8.02 -8.16 -17.94
N LYS A 44 8.74 -8.68 -18.93
CA LYS A 44 8.59 -10.04 -19.46
C LYS A 44 8.69 -11.09 -18.35
N SER A 45 9.68 -10.95 -17.45
CA SER A 45 9.85 -11.87 -16.32
C SER A 45 8.72 -11.82 -15.27
N THR A 46 7.87 -10.78 -15.31
CA THR A 46 6.76 -10.58 -14.36
C THR A 46 5.41 -11.01 -14.94
N ILE A 47 5.29 -11.09 -16.26
CA ILE A 47 4.09 -11.58 -16.95
C ILE A 47 3.84 -13.04 -16.55
N GLY A 48 2.57 -13.39 -16.25
CA GLY A 48 2.18 -14.74 -15.86
C GLY A 48 2.53 -15.16 -14.42
N LYS A 49 3.25 -14.33 -13.65
CA LYS A 49 3.48 -14.62 -12.23
C LYS A 49 2.19 -14.51 -11.41
N ARG A 50 2.15 -15.28 -10.33
CA ARG A 50 1.06 -15.37 -9.35
C ARG A 50 0.54 -13.96 -8.99
N LYS A 51 -0.78 -13.78 -9.00
CA LYS A 51 -1.47 -12.52 -8.63
C LYS A 51 -2.40 -12.77 -7.45
N GLY A 52 -2.71 -11.71 -6.70
CA GLY A 52 -3.67 -11.78 -5.60
C GLY A 52 -3.22 -12.73 -4.49
N ASN A 53 -4.11 -13.66 -4.11
CA ASN A 53 -3.89 -14.62 -3.03
C ASN A 53 -2.80 -15.67 -3.31
N GLN A 54 -2.33 -15.77 -4.56
CA GLN A 54 -1.31 -16.74 -4.94
C GLN A 54 0.12 -16.23 -4.64
N ILE A 55 0.29 -14.95 -4.32
CA ILE A 55 1.62 -14.38 -4.01
C ILE A 55 2.02 -14.80 -2.58
N PRO A 56 3.25 -15.29 -2.33
CA PRO A 56 3.70 -15.69 -0.99
C PRO A 56 3.54 -14.59 0.09
N ASN A 57 3.65 -13.33 -0.32
CA ASN A 57 3.50 -12.16 0.54
C ASN A 57 2.05 -11.64 0.63
N TRP A 58 1.06 -12.40 0.17
CA TRP A 58 -0.35 -12.03 0.29
C TRP A 58 -0.77 -12.02 1.75
N LYS A 59 -1.18 -10.85 2.25
CA LYS A 59 -1.57 -10.67 3.65
C LYS A 59 -3.05 -10.99 3.93
N GLY A 60 -3.83 -11.36 2.92
CA GLY A 60 -5.28 -11.53 3.05
C GLY A 60 -5.94 -10.26 3.61
N ASP A 61 -6.68 -10.46 4.69
CA ASP A 61 -7.40 -9.43 5.44
C ASP A 61 -6.51 -8.64 6.40
N LYS A 62 -5.29 -9.12 6.70
CA LYS A 62 -4.29 -8.40 7.52
C LYS A 62 -3.54 -7.34 6.71
N VAL A 63 -4.22 -6.72 5.73
CA VAL A 63 -3.66 -5.67 4.87
C VAL A 63 -3.67 -4.33 5.61
N GLY A 64 -2.60 -3.55 5.46
CA GLY A 64 -2.53 -2.21 6.06
C GLY A 64 -3.46 -1.20 5.39
N TYR A 65 -3.83 -0.15 6.13
CA TYR A 65 -4.73 0.93 5.70
C TYR A 65 -4.44 1.48 4.29
N SER A 66 -3.19 1.86 4.02
CA SER A 66 -2.82 2.47 2.73
C SER A 66 -2.97 1.51 1.57
N ALA A 67 -2.56 0.25 1.75
CA ALA A 67 -2.68 -0.78 0.72
C ALA A 67 -4.15 -1.13 0.43
N LEU A 68 -4.99 -1.11 1.47
CA LEU A 68 -6.44 -1.29 1.33
C LEU A 68 -7.07 -0.15 0.52
N HIS A 69 -6.71 1.11 0.79
CA HIS A 69 -7.19 2.24 0.00
C HIS A 69 -6.74 2.18 -1.47
N ILE A 70 -5.49 1.77 -1.73
CA ILE A 70 -5.01 1.55 -3.10
C ILE A 70 -5.85 0.47 -3.80
N TRP A 71 -6.14 -0.63 -3.08
CA TRP A 71 -7.00 -1.69 -3.61
C TRP A 71 -8.41 -1.17 -3.92
N VAL A 72 -9.07 -0.45 -3.02
CA VAL A 72 -10.42 0.08 -3.28
C VAL A 72 -10.42 1.04 -4.47
N ARG A 73 -9.46 1.96 -4.57
CA ARG A 73 -9.36 2.90 -5.71
C ARG A 73 -9.19 2.20 -7.05
N LYS A 74 -8.58 1.01 -7.04
CA LYS A 74 -8.38 0.21 -8.25
C LYS A 74 -9.67 -0.45 -8.72
N TRP A 75 -10.53 -0.88 -7.80
CA TRP A 75 -11.72 -1.70 -8.12
C TRP A 75 -13.04 -0.93 -8.04
N LYS A 76 -13.11 0.18 -7.31
CA LYS A 76 -14.31 1.03 -7.22
C LYS A 76 -14.20 2.19 -8.20
N PRO A 77 -15.05 2.26 -9.25
CA PRO A 77 -15.07 3.40 -10.16
C PRO A 77 -15.23 4.72 -9.41
N LYS A 78 -14.48 5.74 -9.83
CA LYS A 78 -14.55 7.07 -9.24
C LYS A 78 -15.69 7.86 -9.88
N PRO A 79 -16.74 8.26 -9.13
CA PRO A 79 -17.79 9.11 -9.66
C PRO A 79 -17.29 10.55 -9.85
N ASN A 80 -18.02 11.32 -10.66
CA ASN A 80 -17.72 12.75 -10.88
C ASN A 80 -18.10 13.62 -9.68
N VAL A 81 -19.10 13.18 -8.90
CA VAL A 81 -19.62 13.89 -7.72
C VAL A 81 -19.51 13.02 -6.47
N CYS A 82 -19.35 13.68 -5.33
CA CYS A 82 -19.31 13.06 -4.00
C CYS A 82 -20.55 12.21 -3.76
N GLU A 83 -20.36 10.98 -3.29
CA GLU A 83 -21.47 10.05 -3.07
C GLU A 83 -22.38 10.45 -1.90
N GLU A 84 -21.94 11.38 -1.04
CA GLU A 84 -22.71 11.87 0.11
C GLU A 84 -23.42 13.19 -0.18
N CYS A 85 -22.69 14.26 -0.53
CA CYS A 85 -23.31 15.57 -0.76
C CYS A 85 -23.78 15.80 -2.20
N LYS A 86 -23.37 14.97 -3.17
CA LYS A 86 -23.70 15.09 -4.61
C LYS A 86 -23.32 16.42 -5.29
N ILE A 87 -22.65 17.33 -4.58
CA ILE A 87 -22.28 18.67 -5.05
C ILE A 87 -20.80 18.74 -5.44
N ASN A 88 -19.93 18.34 -4.52
CA ASN A 88 -18.48 18.52 -4.68
C ASN A 88 -17.84 17.33 -5.40
N SER A 89 -16.71 17.56 -6.08
CA SER A 89 -15.91 16.47 -6.63
C SER A 89 -15.34 15.57 -5.51
N PRO A 90 -15.37 14.24 -5.66
CA PRO A 90 -14.80 13.34 -4.67
C PRO A 90 -13.28 13.33 -4.75
N LYS A 91 -12.64 13.36 -3.58
CA LYS A 91 -11.19 13.39 -3.43
C LYS A 91 -10.67 12.13 -2.77
N GLU A 92 -11.42 11.59 -1.81
CA GLU A 92 -10.97 10.49 -0.96
C GLU A 92 -11.97 9.34 -0.96
N VAL A 93 -11.46 8.14 -0.68
CA VAL A 93 -12.28 6.96 -0.43
C VAL A 93 -12.41 6.82 1.08
N ALA A 94 -13.63 6.75 1.58
CA ALA A 94 -13.95 6.62 2.98
C ALA A 94 -14.57 5.25 3.27
N ASN A 95 -14.15 4.60 4.35
CA ASN A 95 -14.79 3.38 4.84
C ASN A 95 -15.97 3.77 5.75
N ILE A 96 -17.18 3.35 5.39
CA ILE A 96 -18.42 3.84 6.01
C ILE A 96 -18.73 3.15 7.34
N ASN A 97 -18.35 1.87 7.48
CA ASN A 97 -18.61 1.06 8.68
C ASN A 97 -17.45 1.10 9.71
N GLY A 98 -16.29 1.66 9.34
CA GLY A 98 -15.12 1.76 10.19
C GLY A 98 -14.39 0.43 10.48
N LYS A 99 -14.72 -0.65 9.77
CA LYS A 99 -14.14 -1.99 9.92
C LYS A 99 -12.95 -2.26 8.99
N TYR A 100 -12.83 -1.49 7.91
CA TYR A 100 -11.74 -1.63 6.92
C TYR A 100 -11.57 -3.06 6.38
N LEU A 101 -12.68 -3.70 5.99
CA LEU A 101 -12.68 -5.00 5.31
C LEU A 101 -12.47 -4.81 3.80
N ARG A 102 -12.07 -5.86 3.08
CA ARG A 102 -12.00 -5.86 1.60
C ARG A 102 -13.40 -6.02 0.95
N ASP A 103 -14.38 -5.29 1.44
CA ASP A 103 -15.70 -5.19 0.84
C ASP A 103 -15.83 -3.83 0.15
N ILE A 104 -15.92 -3.81 -1.18
CA ILE A 104 -16.00 -2.56 -1.97
C ILE A 104 -17.26 -1.77 -1.64
N SER A 105 -18.34 -2.45 -1.25
CA SER A 105 -19.64 -1.82 -0.95
C SER A 105 -19.57 -0.94 0.31
N ASP A 106 -18.67 -1.25 1.24
CA ASP A 106 -18.42 -0.48 2.46
C ASP A 106 -17.69 0.85 2.23
N TYR A 107 -17.22 1.10 1.01
CA TYR A 107 -16.47 2.30 0.69
C TYR A 107 -17.28 3.28 -0.16
N ARG A 108 -17.07 4.57 0.10
CA ARG A 108 -17.62 5.65 -0.71
C ARG A 108 -16.57 6.67 -1.12
N TRP A 109 -16.73 7.23 -2.30
CA TRP A 109 -15.99 8.37 -2.81
C TRP A 109 -16.58 9.67 -2.26
N LEU A 110 -15.85 10.31 -1.36
CA LEU A 110 -16.30 11.51 -0.65
C LEU A 110 -15.43 12.71 -0.99
N CYS A 111 -16.00 13.91 -0.90
CA CYS A 111 -15.23 15.14 -0.82
C CYS A 111 -14.60 15.29 0.58
N MET A 112 -13.55 16.10 0.69
CA MET A 112 -12.80 16.29 1.95
C MET A 112 -13.70 16.67 3.13
N SER A 113 -14.70 17.54 2.91
CA SER A 113 -15.60 18.00 3.98
C SER A 113 -16.52 16.89 4.48
N CYS A 114 -17.13 16.13 3.57
CA CYS A 114 -17.96 14.98 3.91
C CYS A 114 -17.15 13.89 4.60
N HIS A 115 -15.93 13.62 4.12
CA HIS A 115 -15.05 12.64 4.74
C HIS A 115 -14.69 13.01 6.18
N LYS A 116 -14.23 14.25 6.42
CA LYS A 116 -13.93 14.74 7.78
C LYS A 116 -15.14 14.67 8.71
N ARG A 117 -16.34 14.99 8.21
CA ARG A 117 -17.58 14.88 8.99
C ARG A 117 -17.84 13.42 9.38
N ARG A 118 -17.68 12.50 8.44
CA ARG A 118 -17.85 11.06 8.67
C ARG A 118 -16.83 10.53 9.67
N ASP A 119 -15.57 10.93 9.58
CA ASP A 119 -14.52 10.54 10.52
C ASP A 119 -14.84 11.00 11.95
N LYS A 120 -15.36 12.23 12.10
CA LYS A 120 -15.84 12.72 13.41
C LYS A 120 -16.98 11.85 13.95
N ILE A 121 -17.96 11.50 13.11
CA ILE A 121 -19.06 10.62 13.50
C ILE A 121 -18.53 9.25 13.95
N ILE A 122 -17.62 8.64 13.18
CA ILE A 122 -17.04 7.33 13.52
C ILE A 122 -16.25 7.40 14.83
N LYS A 123 -15.47 8.47 15.04
CA LYS A 123 -14.76 8.68 16.31
C LYS A 123 -15.72 8.83 17.49
N ASN A 124 -16.83 9.55 17.31
CA ASN A 124 -17.84 9.72 18.35
C ASN A 124 -18.56 8.40 18.68
N ILE A 125 -18.85 7.56 17.69
CA ILE A 125 -19.44 6.21 17.91
C ILE A 125 -18.44 5.29 18.61
N LYS A 126 -17.14 5.41 18.32
CA LYS A 126 -16.09 4.60 18.95
C LYS A 126 -15.67 5.11 20.34
N HIS A 127 -16.24 6.21 20.83
CA HIS A 127 -15.95 6.82 22.14
C HIS A 127 -16.92 6.40 23.27
N MET A 128 -17.46 5.18 23.18
CA MET A 128 -18.30 4.56 24.23
C MET A 128 -17.62 3.38 24.95
N TRP A 129 -16.29 3.38 25.05
CA TRP A 129 -15.50 2.48 25.90
C TRP A 129 -14.27 3.20 26.43
#